data_AF-A0A7C7I7L8-F1
#
_entry.id   AF-A0A7C7I7L8-F1
#
_cell.length_a   1.000
_cell.length_b   1.000
_cell.length_c   1.000
_cell.angle_alpha   90.00
_cell.angle_beta   90.00
_cell.angle_gamma   90.00
#
_symmetry.space_group_name_H-M   'P 1'
#
loop_
_entity.id
_entity.type
_entity.pdbx_description
1 polymer ?
#
loop_
_entity_poly.entity_id
_entity_poly.type
_entity_poly.pdbx_seq_one_letter_code
_entity_poly.pdbx_strand_id
1 'polypeptide(L)'
;MPDHQITIGNVELISLNDGMPIRSPMMPFPDTAIEQWREFPGLVDSNDQVRSRYGTVAVRSGGKLIIVDTGLQADDGTLLNDMKAKGESIL
;
A
#
# COMPACT_ATOMS: atom_id res chain seq x y z
N MET A 1 -9.55 2.29 -1.92
CA MET A 1 -10.25 3.52 -2.37
C MET A 1 -11.04 3.14 -3.60
N PRO A 2 -12.32 3.54 -3.72
CA PRO A 2 -13.16 3.10 -4.85
C PRO A 2 -12.57 3.50 -6.21
N ASP A 3 -11.76 4.57 -6.25
CA ASP A 3 -10.82 4.86 -7.33
C ASP A 3 -9.40 4.98 -6.75
N HIS A 4 -8.41 4.45 -7.47
CA HIS A 4 -7.00 4.52 -7.06
C HIS A 4 -6.38 5.90 -7.33
N GLN A 5 -7.19 6.89 -7.70
CA GLN A 5 -6.78 8.22 -8.13
C GLN A 5 -7.67 9.28 -7.49
N ILE A 6 -7.08 10.41 -7.12
CA ILE A 6 -7.80 11.58 -6.61
C ILE A 6 -7.09 12.86 -7.05
N THR A 7 -7.86 13.89 -7.39
CA THR A 7 -7.35 15.22 -7.72
C THR A 7 -7.57 16.17 -6.55
N ILE A 8 -6.51 16.88 -6.15
CA ILE A 8 -6.54 17.93 -5.14
C ILE A 8 -6.01 19.22 -5.78
N GLY A 9 -6.90 20.18 -6.05
CA GLY A 9 -6.54 21.37 -6.81
C GLY A 9 -6.05 21.03 -8.21
N ASN A 10 -4.82 21.42 -8.56
CA ASN A 10 -4.16 21.10 -9.82
C ASN A 10 -3.20 19.91 -9.73
N VAL A 11 -3.26 19.13 -8.66
CA VAL A 11 -2.39 17.98 -8.40
C VAL A 11 -3.20 16.69 -8.46
N GLU A 12 -2.68 15.71 -9.19
CA GLU A 12 -3.26 14.37 -9.26
C GLU A 12 -2.43 13.39 -8.43
N LEU A 13 -3.11 12.63 -7.57
CA LEU A 13 -2.54 11.61 -6.71
C LEU A 13 -3.01 10.24 -7.16
N ILE A 14 -2.07 9.33 -7.37
CA ILE A 14 -2.31 7.96 -7.81
C ILE A 14 -1.74 7.02 -6.74
N SER A 15 -2.63 6.25 -6.14
CA SER A 15 -2.31 5.25 -5.11
C SER A 15 -1.65 4.03 -5.77
N LEU A 16 -0.41 3.74 -5.39
CA LEU A 16 0.42 2.67 -5.94
C LEU A 16 0.65 1.55 -4.91
N ASN A 17 0.71 0.29 -5.31
CA ASN A 17 0.82 -0.86 -4.43
C ASN A 17 2.11 -1.64 -4.67
N ASP A 18 2.89 -1.83 -3.61
CA ASP A 18 4.11 -2.63 -3.62
C ASP A 18 3.94 -4.02 -2.98
N GLY A 19 2.73 -4.37 -2.57
CA GLY A 19 2.42 -5.70 -2.09
C GLY A 19 1.38 -5.69 -0.98
N MET A 20 0.82 -6.86 -0.74
CA MET A 20 -0.21 -7.07 0.29
C MET A 20 0.25 -8.17 1.27
N PRO A 21 1.34 -7.93 2.03
CA PRO A 21 1.88 -8.91 2.96
C PRO A 21 0.83 -9.37 3.97
N ILE A 22 0.86 -10.66 4.28
CA ILE A 22 0.04 -11.29 5.29
C ILE A 22 0.97 -11.71 6.43
N ARG A 23 0.70 -11.23 7.64
CA ARG A 23 1.57 -11.49 8.80
C ARG A 23 0.78 -11.47 10.11
N SER A 24 1.38 -12.04 11.14
CA SER A 24 0.91 -11.88 12.52
C SER A 24 0.88 -10.39 12.89
N PRO A 25 -0.22 -9.89 13.49
CA PRO A 25 -0.27 -8.53 14.01
C PRO A 25 0.72 -8.28 15.16
N MET A 26 1.13 -9.35 15.87
CA MET A 26 2.12 -9.27 16.94
C MET A 26 3.54 -9.04 16.41
N MET A 27 3.79 -9.15 15.10
CA MET A 27 5.12 -8.81 14.56
C MET A 27 5.43 -7.31 14.71
N PRO A 28 4.57 -6.37 14.24
CA PRO A 28 4.77 -4.94 14.50
C PRO A 28 4.31 -4.49 15.90
N PHE A 29 3.43 -5.24 16.57
CA PHE A 29 2.87 -4.90 17.89
C PHE A 29 3.06 -6.06 18.89
N PRO A 30 4.31 -6.32 19.33
CA PRO A 30 4.67 -7.53 20.07
C PRO A 30 3.99 -7.69 21.44
N ASP A 31 3.54 -6.59 22.03
CA ASP A 31 2.93 -6.58 23.36
C ASP A 31 1.39 -6.74 23.33
N THR A 32 0.82 -7.06 22.17
CA THR A 32 -0.63 -7.29 22.01
C THR A 32 -0.97 -8.78 21.97
N ALA A 33 -2.20 -9.13 22.36
CA ALA A 33 -2.76 -10.47 22.27
C ALA A 33 -3.76 -10.56 21.10
N ILE A 34 -3.92 -11.74 20.50
CA ILE A 34 -4.76 -11.92 19.31
C ILE A 34 -6.25 -11.59 19.57
N GLU A 35 -6.71 -11.77 20.81
CA GLU A 35 -8.05 -11.44 21.26
C GLU A 35 -8.35 -9.95 21.05
N GLN A 36 -7.37 -9.06 21.29
CA GLN A 36 -7.52 -7.62 21.09
C GLN A 36 -7.70 -7.25 19.62
N TRP A 37 -7.15 -8.04 18.70
CA TRP A 37 -7.30 -7.84 17.26
C TRP A 37 -8.64 -8.37 16.74
N ARG A 38 -9.11 -9.49 17.31
CA ARG A 38 -10.41 -10.10 16.99
C ARG A 38 -11.60 -9.26 17.44
N GLU A 39 -11.40 -8.30 18.36
CA GLU A 39 -12.40 -7.28 18.70
C GLU A 39 -12.81 -6.41 17.50
N PHE A 40 -12.02 -6.38 16.42
CA PHE A 40 -12.29 -5.61 15.20
C PHE A 40 -12.63 -6.56 14.04
N PRO A 41 -13.93 -6.76 13.73
CA PRO A 41 -14.35 -7.67 12.66
C PRO A 41 -13.74 -7.31 11.30
N GLY A 42 -13.16 -8.32 10.63
CA GLY A 42 -12.55 -8.17 9.32
C GLY A 42 -11.12 -7.65 9.31
N LEU A 43 -10.53 -7.35 10.48
CA LEU A 43 -9.13 -6.92 10.58
C LEU A 43 -8.15 -8.09 10.46
N VAL A 44 -8.49 -9.23 11.04
CA VAL A 44 -7.72 -10.48 10.95
C VAL A 44 -8.47 -11.53 10.12
N ASP A 45 -7.73 -12.37 9.41
CA ASP A 45 -8.27 -13.52 8.67
C ASP A 45 -8.47 -14.75 9.58
N SER A 46 -8.91 -15.87 8.99
CA SER A 46 -9.15 -17.12 9.72
C SER A 46 -7.90 -17.75 10.33
N ASN A 47 -6.71 -17.27 9.96
CA ASN A 47 -5.42 -17.71 10.47
C ASN A 47 -4.81 -16.67 11.42
N ASP A 48 -5.62 -15.74 11.94
CA ASP A 48 -5.18 -14.68 12.84
C ASP A 48 -4.14 -13.74 12.23
N GLN A 49 -4.14 -13.57 10.90
CA GLN A 49 -3.20 -12.71 10.21
C GLN A 49 -3.84 -11.43 9.71
N VAL A 50 -3.06 -10.35 9.68
CA VAL A 50 -3.45 -9.08 9.08
C VAL A 50 -2.86 -8.98 7.68
N ARG A 51 -3.70 -8.61 6.72
CA ARG A 51 -3.29 -8.22 5.38
C ARG A 51 -3.07 -6.70 5.34
N SER A 52 -1.81 -6.28 5.30
CA SER A 52 -1.44 -4.86 5.16
C SER A 52 -1.16 -4.52 3.71
N ARG A 53 -1.25 -3.24 3.33
CA ARG A 53 -0.78 -2.73 2.03
C ARG A 53 0.56 -2.03 2.21
N TYR A 54 1.54 -2.35 1.38
CA TYR A 54 2.71 -1.49 1.17
C TYR A 54 2.36 -0.42 0.13
N GLY A 55 2.17 0.80 0.62
CA GLY A 55 1.64 1.90 -0.18
C GLY A 55 2.71 2.87 -0.63
N THR A 56 2.67 3.22 -1.90
CA THR A 56 3.38 4.35 -2.51
C THR A 56 2.34 5.31 -3.10
N VAL A 57 2.73 6.55 -3.36
CA VAL A 57 1.89 7.52 -4.09
C VAL A 57 2.69 8.13 -5.23
N ALA A 58 2.12 8.09 -6.45
CA ALA A 58 2.55 8.91 -7.56
C ALA A 58 1.81 10.25 -7.52
N VAL A 59 2.56 11.34 -7.64
CA VAL A 59 2.07 12.71 -7.62
C VAL A 59 2.39 13.36 -8.95
N ARG A 60 1.37 13.71 -9.73
CA ARG A 60 1.53 14.49 -10.96
C ARG A 60 1.24 15.96 -10.64
N SER A 61 2.26 16.80 -10.80
CA SER A 61 2.17 18.23 -10.50
C SER A 61 3.11 19.03 -11.39
N GLY A 62 2.59 20.06 -12.07
CA GLY A 62 3.40 20.96 -12.91
C GLY A 62 4.20 20.25 -14.00
N GLY A 63 3.64 19.19 -14.60
CA GLY A 63 4.31 18.39 -15.64
C GLY A 63 5.39 17.43 -15.11
N LYS A 64 5.54 17.31 -13.78
CA LYS A 64 6.44 16.36 -13.14
C LYS A 64 5.67 15.17 -12.61
N LEU A 65 6.30 14.00 -12.68
CA LEU A 65 5.91 12.81 -11.92
C LEU A 65 6.84 12.69 -10.71
N ILE A 66 6.27 12.67 -9.51
CA ILE A 66 6.99 12.52 -8.24
C ILE A 66 6.51 11.24 -7.57
N ILE A 67 7.43 10.40 -7.12
CA ILE A 67 7.12 9.17 -6.41
C ILE A 67 7.46 9.38 -4.93
N VAL A 68 6.48 9.17 -4.05
CA VAL A 68 6.63 9.27 -2.59
C VAL A 68 6.70 7.86 -2.00
N ASP A 69 7.83 7.53 -1.37
CA ASP A 69 8.29 6.19 -1.01
C ASP A 69 8.52 5.26 -2.21
N THR A 70 9.39 4.26 -2.07
CA THR A 70 9.82 3.39 -3.19
C THR A 70 9.62 1.89 -2.95
N GLY A 71 8.72 1.56 -2.02
CA GLY A 71 8.40 0.18 -1.68
C GLY A 71 9.55 -0.53 -0.96
N LEU A 72 9.52 -1.86 -1.05
CA LEU A 72 10.34 -2.84 -0.34
C LEU A 72 11.71 -3.03 -0.99
N GLN A 73 11.83 -2.76 -2.30
CA GLN A 73 13.04 -3.00 -3.10
C GLN A 73 13.60 -4.42 -2.93
N ALA A 74 12.73 -5.43 -2.88
CA ALA A 74 13.06 -6.83 -2.76
C ALA A 74 12.36 -7.66 -3.85
N ASP A 75 12.71 -8.95 -3.97
CA ASP A 75 12.21 -9.85 -5.02
C ASP A 75 10.68 -9.98 -5.04
N ASP A 76 10.02 -9.79 -3.90
CA ASP A 76 8.56 -9.84 -3.73
C ASP A 76 7.88 -8.45 -3.83
N GLY A 77 8.63 -7.39 -4.08
CA GLY A 77 8.09 -6.04 -4.30
C GLY A 77 7.38 -5.92 -5.66
N THR A 78 6.19 -5.32 -5.68
CA THR A 78 5.35 -5.21 -6.89
C THR A 78 5.18 -3.80 -7.43
N LEU A 79 5.85 -2.79 -6.85
CA LEU A 79 5.61 -1.38 -7.14
C LEU A 79 5.70 -1.05 -8.63
N LEU A 80 6.80 -1.45 -9.29
CA LEU A 80 7.03 -1.12 -10.70
C LEU A 80 5.98 -1.77 -11.62
N ASN A 81 5.47 -2.95 -11.25
CA ASN A 81 4.40 -3.61 -12.00
C ASN A 81 3.08 -2.87 -11.84
N ASP A 82 2.74 -2.43 -10.62
CA ASP A 82 1.52 -1.66 -10.36
C ASP A 82 1.57 -0.25 -10.98
N MET A 83 2.73 0.41 -10.95
CA MET A 83 2.99 1.65 -11.70
C MET A 83 2.70 1.48 -13.18
N LYS A 84 3.32 0.46 -13.81
CA LYS A 84 3.12 0.17 -15.24
C LYS A 84 1.66 -0.14 -15.56
N ALA A 85 0.97 -0.90 -14.72
CA ALA A 85 -0.44 -1.23 -14.90
C ALA A 85 -1.36 0.00 -14.83
N LYS A 86 -0.95 1.05 -14.10
CA LYS A 86 -1.68 2.31 -13.95
C LYS A 86 -1.22 3.40 -14.91
N GLY A 87 -0.28 3.09 -15.81
CA GLY A 87 0.24 4.04 -16.80
C GLY A 87 1.30 5.00 -16.24
N GLU A 88 1.86 4.72 -15.06
CA GLU A 88 3.04 5.42 -14.57
C GLU A 88 4.29 4.69 -15.09
N SER A 89 5.07 5.33 -15.97
CA SER A 89 6.37 4.83 -16.40
C SER A 89 7.47 5.81 -16.02
N ILE A 90 8.62 5.27 -15.61
CA ILE A 90 9.87 6.01 -15.38
C ILE A 90 10.81 5.87 -16.60
N LEU A 91 10.37 5.16 -17.65
CA LEU A 91 11.11 4.89 -18.90
C LEU A 91 10.25 5.12 -20.14
#